data_AF-A1SW50-F1
#
_entry.id   AF-A1SW50-F1
#
_cell.length_a   1.000
_cell.length_b   1.000
_cell.length_c   1.000
_cell.angle_alpha   90.00
_cell.angle_beta   90.00
_cell.angle_gamma   90.00
#
_symmetry.space_group_name_H-M   'P 1'
#
loop_
_entity.id
_entity.type
_entity.pdbx_description
1 polymer ?
#
loop_
_entity_poly.entity_id
_entity_poly.type
_entity_poly.pdbx_seq_one_letter_code
_entity_poly.pdbx_strand_id
1 'polypeptide(L)'
;MKKVVTAAVLTGILTLTGCASYSPWDVMPYQEANAWKGIGVQAYDASTLRSNGFTPTDTKEWIQAGIKSPQTIVEWNKAGFSPRTASKWIAKNFTLENAISFKKQGLTVE
;
A
#
# COMPACT_ATOMS: atom_id res chain seq x y z
N MET A 1 53.76 -23.99 47.64
CA MET A 1 52.96 -22.77 47.89
C MET A 1 52.30 -22.34 46.59
N LYS A 2 51.04 -21.88 46.65
CA LYS A 2 49.97 -22.06 45.65
C LYS A 2 50.21 -21.32 44.32
N LYS A 3 50.00 -22.01 43.18
CA LYS A 3 49.96 -21.38 41.84
C LYS A 3 48.60 -20.74 41.66
N VAL A 4 48.58 -19.44 41.40
CA VAL A 4 47.35 -18.67 41.11
C VAL A 4 47.10 -18.78 39.62
N VAL A 5 46.02 -19.47 39.24
CA VAL A 5 45.53 -19.53 37.86
C VAL A 5 44.48 -18.43 37.73
N THR A 6 44.86 -17.33 37.10
CA THR A 6 43.96 -16.21 36.81
C THR A 6 43.05 -16.61 35.65
N ALA A 7 41.84 -17.06 35.95
CA ALA A 7 40.81 -17.28 34.94
C ALA A 7 40.27 -15.91 34.48
N ALA A 8 40.65 -15.48 33.28
CA ALA A 8 40.05 -14.33 32.63
C ALA A 8 38.67 -14.74 32.10
N VAL A 9 37.61 -14.34 32.79
CA VAL A 9 36.23 -14.50 32.32
C VAL A 9 35.99 -13.41 31.27
N LEU A 10 36.09 -13.77 29.99
CA LEU A 10 35.65 -12.94 28.87
C LEU A 10 34.12 -12.87 28.92
N THR A 11 33.58 -11.83 29.57
CA THR A 11 32.19 -11.41 29.38
C THR A 11 32.02 -10.91 27.94
N GLY A 12 31.72 -11.83 27.03
CA GLY A 12 31.28 -11.49 25.69
C GLY A 12 29.92 -10.79 25.77
N ILE A 13 29.91 -9.48 25.50
CA ILE A 13 28.66 -8.73 25.30
C ILE A 13 28.09 -9.16 23.95
N LEU A 14 27.12 -10.07 23.96
CA LEU A 14 26.28 -10.37 22.80
C LEU A 14 25.30 -9.21 22.61
N THR A 15 25.68 -8.19 21.84
CA THR A 15 24.70 -7.22 21.34
C THR A 15 23.88 -7.87 20.24
N LEU A 16 22.71 -8.38 20.59
CA LEU A 16 21.68 -8.74 19.62
C LEU A 16 21.10 -7.45 19.03
N THR A 17 21.75 -6.88 18.01
CA THR A 17 21.08 -5.92 17.14
C THR A 17 20.04 -6.67 16.32
N GLY A 18 18.84 -6.79 16.88
CA GLY A 18 17.68 -7.28 16.16
C GLY A 18 17.31 -6.28 15.08
N CYS A 19 17.45 -6.67 13.82
CA CYS A 19 16.89 -5.91 12.71
C CYS A 19 15.36 -6.01 12.81
N ALA A 20 14.70 -5.01 13.40
CA ALA A 20 13.27 -4.84 13.19
C ALA A 20 13.05 -4.60 11.69
N SER A 21 12.29 -5.46 11.02
CA SER A 21 11.93 -5.25 9.61
C SER A 21 11.09 -3.98 9.51
N TYR A 22 11.57 -2.98 8.77
CA TYR A 22 10.87 -1.71 8.56
C TYR A 22 9.49 -1.95 7.93
N SER A 23 8.43 -1.48 8.59
CA SER A 23 7.07 -1.48 8.05
C SER A 23 6.68 -0.07 7.60
N PRO A 24 6.01 0.10 6.44
CA PRO A 24 5.43 1.38 6.08
C PRO A 24 4.45 1.95 7.12
N TRP A 25 3.90 1.11 8.01
CA TRP A 25 3.07 1.58 9.12
C TRP A 25 3.84 2.38 10.17
N ASP A 26 5.16 2.15 10.31
CA ASP A 26 5.97 2.75 11.39
C ASP A 26 6.16 4.27 11.22
N VAL A 27 6.00 4.76 9.99
CA VAL A 27 6.16 6.18 9.64
C VAL A 27 4.82 6.87 9.31
N MET A 28 3.70 6.17 9.53
CA MET A 28 2.36 6.68 9.27
C MET A 28 1.67 7.02 10.61
N PRO A 29 0.96 8.17 10.72
CA PRO A 29 0.15 8.47 11.89
C PRO A 29 -0.80 7.32 12.25
N TYR A 30 -0.89 6.97 13.53
CA TYR A 30 -1.65 5.81 14.00
C TYR A 30 -3.11 5.76 13.49
N GLN A 31 -3.80 6.91 13.52
CA GLN A 31 -5.18 7.00 13.02
C GLN A 31 -5.27 6.76 11.51
N GLU A 32 -4.31 7.29 10.74
CA GLU A 32 -4.24 7.08 9.28
C GLU A 32 -3.98 5.59 8.97
N ALA A 33 -3.00 4.98 9.64
CA ALA A 33 -2.67 3.56 9.49
C ALA A 33 -3.87 2.66 9.81
N ASN A 34 -4.62 2.97 10.87
CA ASN A 34 -5.83 2.23 11.22
C ASN A 34 -6.96 2.41 10.19
N ALA A 35 -7.09 3.59 9.58
CA ALA A 35 -8.07 3.81 8.52
C ALA A 35 -7.74 2.97 7.28
N TRP A 36 -6.47 2.93 6.85
CA TRP A 36 -6.02 2.05 5.76
C TRP A 36 -6.25 0.57 6.06
N LYS A 37 -5.89 0.12 7.27
CA LYS A 37 -6.15 -1.26 7.73
C LYS A 37 -7.65 -1.57 7.76
N GLY A 38 -8.48 -0.62 8.21
CA GLY A 38 -9.93 -0.76 8.30
C GLY A 38 -10.62 -0.96 6.95
N ILE A 39 -10.00 -0.54 5.84
CA ILE A 39 -10.46 -0.80 4.48
C ILE A 39 -9.73 -1.97 3.81
N GLY A 40 -8.90 -2.70 4.55
CA GLY A 40 -8.21 -3.91 4.08
C GLY A 40 -6.99 -3.66 3.19
N VAL A 41 -6.45 -2.44 3.15
CA VAL A 41 -5.27 -2.09 2.35
C VAL A 41 -3.99 -2.43 3.11
N GLN A 42 -3.04 -3.09 2.44
CA GLN A 42 -1.77 -3.51 3.03
C GLN A 42 -0.77 -2.36 3.15
N ALA A 43 0.27 -2.52 3.98
CA ALA A 43 1.21 -1.44 4.32
C ALA A 43 1.84 -0.77 3.10
N TYR A 44 2.36 -1.59 2.17
CA TYR A 44 3.03 -1.10 0.97
C TYR A 44 2.04 -0.47 0.00
N ASP A 45 0.86 -1.07 -0.19
CA ASP A 45 -0.20 -0.51 -1.04
C ASP A 45 -0.68 0.85 -0.51
N ALA A 46 -0.91 0.96 0.81
CA ALA A 46 -1.25 2.21 1.47
C ALA A 46 -0.15 3.26 1.29
N SER A 47 1.12 2.85 1.39
CA SER A 47 2.27 3.73 1.15
C SER A 47 2.29 4.25 -0.30
N THR A 48 2.06 3.38 -1.28
CA THR A 48 1.99 3.76 -2.71
C THR A 48 0.82 4.68 -3.01
N LEU A 49 -0.35 4.42 -2.44
CA LEU A 49 -1.54 5.26 -2.63
C LEU A 49 -1.35 6.62 -1.97
N ARG A 50 -0.88 6.64 -0.73
CA ARG A 50 -0.56 7.86 0.03
C ARG A 50 0.47 8.73 -0.69
N SER A 51 1.54 8.13 -1.23
CA SER A 51 2.55 8.88 -1.99
C SER A 51 2.02 9.43 -3.32
N ASN A 52 0.93 8.87 -3.85
CA ASN A 52 0.18 9.40 -4.99
C ASN A 52 -0.96 10.35 -4.59
N GLY A 53 -1.05 10.74 -3.31
CA GLY A 53 -2.02 11.73 -2.82
C GLY A 53 -3.40 11.16 -2.47
N PHE A 54 -3.57 9.84 -2.46
CA PHE A 54 -4.83 9.22 -2.02
C PHE A 54 -4.92 9.14 -0.50
N THR A 55 -6.13 9.35 0.01
CA THR A 55 -6.49 9.08 1.40
C THR A 55 -7.20 7.73 1.52
N PRO A 56 -7.30 7.15 2.74
CA PRO A 56 -8.14 5.98 2.98
C PRO A 56 -9.58 6.17 2.48
N THR A 57 -10.12 7.38 2.61
CA THR A 57 -11.48 7.72 2.15
C THR A 57 -11.59 7.61 0.64
N ASP A 58 -10.65 8.19 -0.11
CA ASP A 58 -10.63 8.11 -1.57
C ASP A 58 -10.52 6.65 -2.04
N THR A 59 -9.65 5.87 -1.39
CA THR A 59 -9.40 4.48 -1.76
C THR A 59 -10.57 3.55 -1.41
N LYS A 60 -11.33 3.83 -0.35
CA LYS A 60 -12.44 2.96 0.10
C LYS A 60 -13.40 2.63 -1.03
N GLU A 61 -13.77 3.60 -1.86
CA GLU A 61 -14.69 3.38 -2.98
C GLU A 61 -14.08 2.47 -4.08
N TRP A 62 -12.78 2.57 -4.33
CA TRP A 62 -12.06 1.68 -5.25
C TRP A 62 -12.05 0.23 -4.76
N ILE A 63 -11.78 0.03 -3.47
CA ILE A 63 -11.81 -1.30 -2.85
C ILE A 63 -13.22 -1.91 -2.92
N GLN A 64 -14.25 -1.10 -2.64
CA GLN A 64 -15.66 -1.52 -2.75
C GLN A 64 -16.08 -1.83 -4.18
N ALA A 65 -15.49 -1.15 -5.17
CA ALA A 65 -15.68 -1.42 -6.60
C ALA A 65 -14.88 -2.65 -7.10
N GLY A 66 -14.15 -3.32 -6.21
CA GLY A 66 -13.34 -4.52 -6.50
C GLY A 66 -11.94 -4.22 -7.05
N ILE A 67 -11.54 -2.95 -7.13
CA ILE A 67 -10.25 -2.53 -7.69
C ILE A 67 -9.27 -2.33 -6.54
N LYS A 68 -8.34 -3.27 -6.38
CA LYS A 68 -7.41 -3.30 -5.24
C LYS A 68 -5.97 -2.92 -5.58
N SER A 69 -5.57 -2.99 -6.85
CA SER A 69 -4.20 -2.64 -7.27
C SER A 69 -3.99 -1.13 -7.12
N PRO A 70 -2.97 -0.67 -6.36
CA PRO A 70 -2.61 0.74 -6.28
C PRO A 70 -2.35 1.38 -7.64
N GLN A 71 -1.66 0.67 -8.53
CA GLN A 71 -1.35 1.13 -9.88
C GLN A 71 -2.63 1.37 -10.67
N THR A 72 -3.55 0.40 -10.69
CA THR A 72 -4.85 0.55 -11.37
C THR A 72 -5.66 1.71 -10.80
N ILE A 73 -5.73 1.87 -9.47
CA ILE A 73 -6.43 2.98 -8.82
C ILE A 73 -5.85 4.32 -9.29
N VAL A 74 -4.54 4.46 -9.23
CA VAL A 74 -3.82 5.70 -9.59
C VAL A 74 -4.03 6.04 -11.07
N GLU A 75 -3.85 5.08 -11.97
CA GLU A 75 -3.95 5.30 -13.42
C GLU A 75 -5.36 5.67 -13.85
N TRP A 76 -6.37 4.94 -13.38
CA TRP A 76 -7.77 5.20 -13.75
C TRP A 76 -8.30 6.50 -13.15
N ASN A 77 -7.91 6.82 -11.91
CA ASN A 77 -8.24 8.10 -11.29
C ASN A 77 -7.59 9.28 -12.03
N LYS A 78 -6.30 9.17 -12.40
CA LYS A 78 -5.60 10.20 -13.19
C LYS A 78 -6.22 10.41 -14.57
N ALA A 79 -6.79 9.37 -15.17
CA ALA A 79 -7.57 9.46 -16.40
C ALA A 79 -9.01 10.01 -16.20
N GLY A 80 -9.36 10.38 -14.97
CA GLY A 80 -10.64 10.97 -14.60
C GLY A 80 -11.79 9.97 -14.63
N PHE A 81 -11.54 8.70 -14.32
CA PHE A 81 -12.59 7.72 -14.08
C PHE A 81 -12.90 7.63 -12.59
N SER A 82 -14.19 7.53 -12.26
CA SER A 82 -14.62 7.15 -10.92
C SER A 82 -14.44 5.65 -10.69
N PRO A 83 -14.35 5.18 -9.43
CA PRO A 83 -14.29 3.76 -9.09
C PRO A 83 -15.36 2.92 -9.77
N ARG A 84 -16.61 3.42 -9.76
CA ARG A 84 -17.77 2.74 -10.35
C ARG A 84 -17.63 2.57 -11.86
N THR A 85 -17.24 3.63 -12.57
CA THR A 85 -17.09 3.58 -14.02
C THR A 85 -15.89 2.73 -14.42
N ALA A 86 -14.76 2.85 -13.70
CA ALA A 86 -13.58 2.02 -13.92
C ALA A 86 -13.90 0.53 -13.76
N SER A 87 -14.62 0.16 -12.71
CA SER A 87 -15.01 -1.23 -12.43
C SER A 87 -15.83 -1.84 -13.57
N LYS A 88 -16.76 -1.08 -14.16
CA LYS A 88 -17.53 -1.54 -15.33
C LYS A 88 -16.67 -1.79 -16.56
N TRP A 89 -15.71 -0.91 -16.86
CA TRP A 89 -14.80 -1.11 -17.99
C TRP A 89 -13.91 -2.34 -17.79
N ILE A 90 -13.33 -2.46 -16.59
CA ILE A 90 -12.47 -3.59 -16.20
C ILE A 90 -13.26 -4.91 -16.26
N ALA A 91 -14.51 -4.93 -15.77
CA ALA A 91 -15.36 -6.12 -15.79
C ALA A 91 -15.67 -6.60 -17.21
N LYS A 92 -15.65 -5.70 -18.21
CA LYS A 92 -15.80 -6.05 -19.64
C LYS A 92 -14.46 -6.28 -20.34
N ASN A 93 -13.36 -6.41 -19.59
CA ASN A 93 -12.00 -6.60 -20.09
C ASN A 93 -11.49 -5.48 -21.01
N PHE A 94 -12.00 -4.26 -20.86
CA PHE A 94 -11.42 -3.11 -21.54
C PHE A 94 -10.21 -2.58 -20.78
N THR A 95 -9.15 -2.27 -21.52
CA THR A 95 -7.98 -1.57 -20.98
C THR A 95 -8.30 -0.11 -20.71
N LEU A 96 -7.41 0.57 -19.98
CA LEU A 96 -7.53 2.01 -19.73
C LEU A 96 -7.49 2.80 -21.04
N GLU A 97 -6.65 2.41 -22.00
CA GLU A 97 -6.55 3.07 -23.31
C GLU A 97 -7.87 3.00 -24.07
N ASN A 98 -8.51 1.83 -24.07
CA ASN A 98 -9.83 1.64 -24.67
C ASN A 98 -10.86 2.55 -24.00
N ALA A 99 -10.91 2.54 -22.66
CA ALA A 99 -11.85 3.37 -21.90
C ALA A 99 -11.63 4.88 -22.16
N ILE A 100 -10.37 5.34 -22.23
CA ILE A 100 -10.04 6.73 -22.57
C ILE A 100 -10.50 7.07 -23.99
N SER A 101 -10.25 6.19 -24.95
CA SER A 101 -10.68 6.37 -26.35
C SER A 101 -12.20 6.52 -26.45
N PHE A 102 -12.96 5.63 -25.81
CA PHE A 102 -14.42 5.69 -25.78
C PHE A 102 -14.95 6.94 -25.05
N LYS A 103 -14.35 7.30 -23.91
CA LYS A 103 -14.70 8.53 -23.17
C LYS A 103 -14.52 9.78 -24.05
N LYS A 104 -13.46 9.86 -24.86
CA LYS A 104 -13.24 10.97 -25.81
C LYS A 104 -14.30 11.04 -26.90
N GLN A 105 -14.93 9.92 -27.24
CA GLN A 105 -16.05 9.84 -28.18
C GLN A 105 -17.42 10.06 -27.51
N GLY A 106 -17.45 10.34 -26.20
CA GLY A 106 -18.69 10.50 -25.43
C GLY A 106 -19.38 9.17 -25.08
N LEU A 107 -18.71 8.04 -25.31
CA LEU A 107 -19.25 6.71 -25.02
C LEU A 107 -18.99 6.32 -23.57
N THR A 108 -19.97 5.64 -22.98
CA THR A 108 -19.88 5.12 -21.60
C THR A 108 -20.12 3.61 -21.59
N VAL A 109 -19.60 2.95 -20.56
CA VAL A 109 -19.83 1.53 -20.34
C VAL A 109 -21.06 1.33 -19.46
N GLU A 110 -22.01 0.55 -19.97
CA GLU A 110 -23.23 0.16 -19.24
C GLU A 110 -23.02 -1.06 -18.35
#